data_AF-A0A2N5KNG6-F1
#
_entry.id   AF-A0A2N5KNG6-F1
#
_cell.length_a   1.000
_cell.length_b   1.000
_cell.length_c   1.000
_cell.angle_alpha   90.00
_cell.angle_beta   90.00
_cell.angle_gamma   90.00
#
_symmetry.space_group_name_H-M   'P 1'
#
loop_
_entity.id
_entity.type
_entity.pdbx_description
1 polymer ?
#
loop_
_entity_poly.entity_id
_entity_poly.type
_entity_poly.pdbx_seq_one_letter_code
_entity_poly.pdbx_strand_id
1 'polypeptide(L)'
;MRGSPGGRLPRGAQPLRIGGRVLVWSHPCPLRFVASPEDLLAADTHHDRVIREACVILEDRVRKTLGAGKDVLGVSLMEQAFSPKKGPLRLSEHEKEQVGAMQIYRGVMAFFRNAAGHNLVESYTQEDALRFVVFVDLLLGMVGKVAEQRRDDGGA
;
A
#
# COMPACT_ATOMS: atom_id res chain seq x y z
N MET A 1 3.74 37.02 14.69
CA MET A 1 4.61 36.01 14.01
C MET A 1 4.31 34.65 14.63
N ARG A 2 3.59 33.77 13.93
CA ARG A 2 3.26 32.41 14.42
C ARG A 2 4.28 31.42 13.85
N GLY A 3 4.97 30.70 14.73
CA GLY A 3 5.89 29.63 14.36
C GLY A 3 5.14 28.41 13.80
N SER A 4 5.69 27.81 12.75
CA SER A 4 5.25 26.49 12.25
C SER A 4 6.04 25.38 12.96
N PRO A 5 5.40 24.27 13.34
CA PRO A 5 6.03 23.21 14.12
C PRO A 5 6.92 22.35 13.21
N GLY A 6 8.23 22.47 13.37
CA GLY A 6 9.21 21.56 12.79
C GLY A 6 9.19 20.21 13.53
N GLY A 7 8.27 19.33 13.14
CA GLY A 7 8.31 17.92 13.54
C GLY A 7 9.58 17.27 13.01
N ARG A 8 10.40 16.72 13.91
CA ARG A 8 11.67 16.07 13.57
C ARG A 8 11.37 14.78 12.79
N LEU A 9 11.86 14.68 11.56
CA LEU A 9 11.69 13.49 10.73
C LEU A 9 12.34 12.27 11.40
N PRO A 10 11.72 11.08 11.31
CA PRO A 10 12.31 9.85 11.82
C PRO A 10 13.65 9.55 11.11
N ARG A 11 14.61 8.99 11.84
CA ARG A 11 15.97 8.72 11.32
C ARG A 11 15.89 7.86 10.04
N GLY A 12 16.36 8.44 8.93
CA GLY A 12 16.45 7.78 7.63
C GLY A 12 15.28 8.06 6.66
N ALA A 13 14.30 8.87 7.03
CA ALA A 13 13.34 9.39 6.06
C ALA A 13 14.04 10.41 5.14
N GLN A 14 14.15 10.10 3.84
CA GLN A 14 14.54 11.09 2.84
C GLN A 14 13.27 11.71 2.25
N PRO A 15 13.16 13.05 2.21
CA PRO A 15 12.04 13.71 1.56
C PRO A 15 12.16 13.53 0.03
N LEU A 16 11.18 12.91 -0.59
CA LEU A 16 11.12 12.83 -2.06
C LEU A 16 10.70 14.20 -2.60
N ARG A 17 11.54 14.78 -3.47
CA ARG A 17 11.27 16.06 -4.13
C ARG A 17 10.94 15.83 -5.60
N ILE A 18 9.70 16.12 -6.00
CA ILE A 18 9.27 16.08 -7.41
C ILE A 18 8.50 17.37 -7.72
N GLY A 19 8.92 18.09 -8.77
CA GLY A 19 8.23 19.30 -9.23
C GLY A 19 8.06 20.40 -8.17
N GLY A 20 9.01 20.51 -7.23
CA GLY A 20 8.96 21.50 -6.14
C GLY A 20 8.07 21.12 -4.94
N ARG A 21 7.42 19.94 -4.94
CA ARG A 21 6.68 19.43 -3.77
C ARG A 21 7.52 18.43 -3.00
N VAL A 22 7.51 18.56 -1.68
CA VAL A 22 8.16 17.65 -0.74
C VAL A 22 7.11 16.66 -0.24
N LEU A 23 7.25 15.39 -0.57
CA LEU A 23 6.47 14.32 0.04
C LEU A 23 7.20 13.82 1.29
N VAL A 24 6.52 13.88 2.44
CA VAL A 24 7.02 13.43 3.72
C VAL A 24 6.20 12.22 4.16
N TRP A 25 6.88 11.13 4.49
CA TRP A 25 6.26 9.88 4.93
C TRP A 25 6.24 9.79 6.45
N SER A 26 5.09 9.40 7.03
CA SER A 26 4.86 9.46 8.48
C SER A 26 5.33 8.23 9.26
N HIS A 27 5.67 7.12 8.60
CA HIS A 27 5.97 5.83 9.23
C HIS A 27 7.16 5.14 8.55
N PRO A 28 7.85 4.18 9.22
CA PRO A 28 8.86 3.34 8.58
C PRO A 28 8.21 2.53 7.45
N CYS A 29 8.26 3.08 6.24
CA CYS A 29 7.63 2.52 5.07
C CYS A 29 8.40 1.26 4.62
N PRO A 30 7.73 0.10 4.45
CA PRO A 30 8.37 -1.11 3.91
C PRO A 30 8.84 -0.94 2.46
N LEU A 31 8.36 0.08 1.72
CA LEU A 31 8.83 0.42 0.37
C LEU A 31 10.29 0.90 0.33
N ARG A 32 10.94 1.09 1.48
CA ARG A 32 12.33 1.54 1.58
C ARG A 32 13.37 0.45 1.26
N PHE A 33 12.98 -0.82 1.19
CA PHE A 33 13.92 -1.95 1.08
C PHE A 33 13.99 -2.64 -0.27
N VAL A 34 13.06 -2.34 -1.17
CA VAL A 34 13.08 -2.84 -2.55
C VAL A 34 13.40 -1.61 -3.39
N ALA A 35 14.54 -1.63 -4.11
CA ALA A 35 15.08 -0.58 -5.00
C ALA A 35 14.33 0.76 -4.95
N SER A 36 15.00 1.82 -4.48
CA SER A 36 14.43 3.16 -4.30
C SER A 36 13.36 3.44 -5.36
N PRO A 37 12.09 3.71 -5.00
CA PRO A 37 11.08 4.10 -5.97
C PRO A 37 11.58 5.23 -6.86
N GLU A 38 12.52 6.05 -6.39
CA GLU A 38 13.23 7.06 -7.16
C GLU A 38 14.03 6.47 -8.34
N ASP A 39 14.74 5.35 -8.15
CA ASP A 39 15.50 4.66 -9.22
C ASP A 39 14.56 4.04 -10.25
N LEU A 40 13.43 3.48 -9.80
CA LEU A 40 12.42 2.87 -10.68
C LEU A 40 11.56 3.91 -11.40
N LEU A 41 11.32 5.07 -10.79
CA LEU A 41 10.58 6.18 -11.38
C LEU A 41 11.47 7.07 -12.26
N ALA A 42 12.79 7.10 -12.02
CA ALA A 42 13.75 7.83 -12.85
C ALA A 42 14.11 7.11 -14.15
N ALA A 43 13.73 5.84 -14.31
CA ALA A 43 13.86 5.13 -15.58
C ALA A 43 12.84 5.68 -16.60
N ASP A 44 13.32 6.13 -17.76
CA ASP A 44 12.51 6.76 -18.82
C ASP A 44 11.45 5.83 -19.45
N THR A 45 11.49 4.53 -19.14
CA THR A 45 10.56 3.51 -19.65
C THR A 45 10.38 2.42 -18.58
N HIS A 46 9.25 1.72 -18.58
CA HIS A 46 8.88 0.59 -17.66
C HIS A 46 8.27 0.96 -16.29
N HIS A 47 7.32 1.90 -16.29
CA HIS A 47 6.57 2.29 -15.08
C HIS A 47 5.55 1.23 -14.59
N ASP A 48 5.21 0.26 -15.44
CA ASP A 48 4.41 -0.92 -15.09
C ASP A 48 5.06 -1.78 -13.99
N ARG A 49 6.40 -1.81 -13.97
CA ARG A 49 7.17 -2.51 -12.93
C ARG A 49 6.91 -1.92 -11.55
N VAL A 50 6.86 -0.59 -11.43
CA VAL A 50 6.57 0.10 -10.16
C VAL A 50 5.19 -0.30 -9.64
N ILE A 51 4.19 -0.32 -10.53
CA ILE A 51 2.82 -0.71 -10.20
C ILE A 51 2.78 -2.17 -9.70
N ARG A 52 3.45 -3.07 -10.42
CA ARG A 52 3.55 -4.49 -10.04
C ARG A 52 4.21 -4.68 -8.69
N GLU A 53 5.33 -4.00 -8.44
CA GLU A 53 6.05 -4.08 -7.16
C GLU A 53 5.22 -3.52 -6.01
N ALA A 54 4.53 -2.40 -6.21
CA ALA A 54 3.61 -1.84 -5.22
C ALA A 54 2.48 -2.82 -4.87
N CYS A 55 1.88 -3.51 -5.86
CA CYS A 55 0.89 -4.56 -5.61
C CYS A 55 1.46 -5.73 -4.79
N VAL A 56 2.67 -6.19 -5.11
CA VAL A 56 3.33 -7.29 -4.38
C VAL A 56 3.58 -6.90 -2.91
N ILE A 57 4.00 -5.66 -2.66
CA ILE A 57 4.25 -5.16 -1.31
C ILE A 57 2.95 -5.05 -0.51
N LEU A 58 1.86 -4.58 -1.13
CA LEU A 58 0.54 -4.55 -0.50
C LEU A 58 0.07 -5.96 -0.11
N GLU A 59 0.17 -6.91 -1.03
CA GLU A 59 -0.19 -8.31 -0.80
C GLU A 59 0.64 -8.93 0.33
N ASP A 60 1.97 -8.78 0.28
CA ASP A 60 2.86 -9.33 1.29
C ASP A 60 2.57 -8.74 2.67
N ARG A 61 2.29 -7.43 2.75
CA ARG A 61 1.90 -6.79 4.01
C ARG A 61 0.60 -7.37 4.56
N VAL A 62 -0.46 -7.45 3.74
CA VAL A 62 -1.75 -8.01 4.18
C VAL A 62 -1.57 -9.46 4.64
N ARG A 63 -0.82 -10.27 3.88
CA ARG A 63 -0.54 -11.68 4.22
C ARG A 63 0.17 -11.81 5.56
N LYS A 64 1.21 -11.01 5.79
CA LYS A 64 1.97 -10.99 7.05
C LYS A 64 1.10 -10.55 8.23
N THR A 65 0.23 -9.55 8.04
CA THR A 65 -0.71 -9.12 9.08
C THR A 65 -1.73 -10.21 9.41
N LEU A 66 -2.17 -10.98 8.41
CA LEU A 66 -3.12 -12.08 8.60
C LEU A 66 -2.47 -13.33 9.22
N GLY A 67 -1.16 -13.49 9.10
CA GLY A 67 -0.47 -14.75 9.40
C GLY A 67 -0.87 -15.89 8.45
N ALA A 68 -1.33 -15.55 7.24
CA ALA A 68 -1.81 -16.54 6.28
C ALA A 68 -0.64 -17.35 5.67
N GLY A 69 -0.94 -18.60 5.31
CA GLY A 69 -0.02 -19.46 4.58
C GLY A 69 0.41 -18.86 3.23
N LYS A 70 1.55 -19.33 2.71
CA LYS A 70 2.13 -18.81 1.45
C LYS A 70 1.23 -19.04 0.24
N ASP A 71 0.30 -20.00 0.32
CA ASP A 71 -0.60 -20.39 -0.77
C ASP A 71 -1.82 -19.48 -0.92
N VAL A 72 -2.10 -18.63 0.08
CA VAL A 72 -3.21 -17.67 0.03
C VAL A 72 -2.71 -16.35 -0.55
N LEU A 73 -3.09 -16.09 -1.81
CA LEU A 73 -2.55 -14.99 -2.62
C LEU A 73 -3.65 -14.21 -3.36
N GLY A 74 -3.28 -13.00 -3.78
CA GLY A 74 -4.06 -12.15 -4.69
C GLY A 74 -5.46 -11.83 -4.18
N VAL A 75 -6.46 -12.04 -5.04
CA VAL A 75 -7.88 -11.76 -4.73
C VAL A 75 -8.37 -12.57 -3.53
N SER A 76 -8.04 -13.86 -3.46
CA SER A 76 -8.49 -14.73 -2.35
C SER A 76 -7.97 -14.25 -1.01
N LEU A 77 -6.71 -13.78 -0.96
CA LEU A 77 -6.15 -13.19 0.25
C LEU A 77 -6.94 -11.97 0.72
N MET A 78 -7.30 -11.06 -0.20
CA MET A 78 -8.03 -9.84 0.14
C MET A 78 -9.46 -10.13 0.61
N GLU A 79 -10.15 -11.08 -0.03
CA GLU A 79 -11.48 -11.52 0.39
C GLU A 79 -11.45 -12.16 1.78
N GLN A 80 -10.45 -13.00 2.07
CA GLN A 80 -10.28 -13.60 3.40
C GLN A 80 -9.93 -12.56 4.46
N ALA A 81 -9.03 -11.61 4.14
CA ALA A 81 -8.57 -10.61 5.08
C ALA A 81 -9.66 -9.60 5.47
N PHE A 82 -10.44 -9.11 4.50
CA PHE A 82 -11.37 -8.00 4.68
C PHE A 82 -12.85 -8.39 4.62
N SER A 83 -13.18 -9.68 4.53
CA SER A 83 -14.58 -10.14 4.52
C SER A 83 -15.40 -9.49 5.64
N PRO A 84 -16.60 -8.93 5.36
CA PRO A 84 -17.40 -8.24 6.38
C PRO A 84 -17.79 -9.12 7.58
N LYS A 85 -17.99 -10.42 7.35
CA LYS A 85 -18.50 -11.35 8.37
C LYS A 85 -17.41 -11.92 9.27
N LYS A 86 -16.31 -12.38 8.66
CA LYS A 86 -15.23 -13.13 9.33
C LYS A 86 -13.82 -12.61 9.04
N GLY A 87 -13.70 -11.52 8.29
CA GLY A 87 -12.42 -10.94 7.91
C GLY A 87 -11.77 -10.31 9.13
N PRO A 88 -10.53 -10.70 9.46
CA PRO A 88 -9.92 -10.23 10.69
C PRO A 88 -9.28 -8.84 10.54
N LEU A 89 -9.18 -8.28 9.32
CA LEU A 89 -8.84 -6.87 9.10
C LEU A 89 -10.11 -6.04 8.93
N ARG A 90 -10.64 -5.54 10.06
CA ARG A 90 -11.77 -4.60 10.07
C ARG A 90 -11.28 -3.17 9.94
N LEU A 91 -11.74 -2.50 8.88
CA LEU A 91 -11.50 -1.08 8.61
C LEU A 91 -12.70 -0.22 9.00
N SER A 92 -13.90 -0.81 9.08
CA SER A 92 -15.11 -0.17 9.59
C SER A 92 -16.01 -1.19 10.27
N GLU A 93 -16.78 -0.74 11.26
CA GLU A 93 -17.84 -1.53 11.90
C GLU A 93 -19.10 -1.61 11.04
N HIS A 94 -19.29 -0.67 10.11
CA HIS A 94 -20.41 -0.67 9.19
C HIS A 94 -20.17 -1.66 8.05
N GLU A 95 -21.04 -2.68 7.94
CA GLU A 95 -20.89 -3.77 6.96
C GLU A 95 -20.72 -3.28 5.52
N LYS A 96 -21.50 -2.27 5.10
CA LYS A 96 -21.42 -1.71 3.75
C LYS A 96 -20.08 -1.04 3.45
N GLU A 97 -19.53 -0.32 4.44
CA GLU A 97 -18.22 0.32 4.32
C GLU A 97 -17.09 -0.71 4.30
N GLN A 98 -17.20 -1.74 5.14
CA GLN A 98 -16.25 -2.85 5.16
C GLN A 98 -16.25 -3.62 3.82
N VAL A 99 -17.43 -3.84 3.23
CA VAL A 99 -17.54 -4.41 1.88
C VAL A 99 -16.87 -3.49 0.86
N GLY A 100 -17.13 -2.18 0.92
CA GLY A 100 -16.48 -1.21 0.05
C GLY A 100 -14.96 -1.26 0.15
N ALA A 101 -14.43 -1.29 1.38
CA ALA A 101 -13.00 -1.44 1.63
C ALA A 101 -12.47 -2.73 1.02
N MET A 102 -13.09 -3.89 1.30
CA MET A 102 -12.70 -5.17 0.71
C MET A 102 -12.65 -5.10 -0.82
N GLN A 103 -13.64 -4.49 -1.47
CA GLN A 103 -13.67 -4.36 -2.93
C GLN A 103 -12.53 -3.48 -3.48
N ILE A 104 -12.08 -2.47 -2.73
CA ILE A 104 -10.90 -1.67 -3.12
C ILE A 104 -9.65 -2.56 -3.15
N TYR A 105 -9.34 -3.27 -2.05
CA TYR A 105 -8.15 -4.13 -1.99
C TYR A 105 -8.22 -5.28 -3.01
N ARG A 106 -9.39 -5.91 -3.13
CA ARG A 106 -9.67 -6.93 -4.13
C ARG A 106 -9.47 -6.39 -5.54
N GLY A 107 -9.99 -5.20 -5.83
CA GLY A 107 -9.89 -4.53 -7.12
C GLY A 107 -8.44 -4.23 -7.49
N VAL A 108 -7.61 -3.80 -6.53
CA VAL A 108 -6.18 -3.58 -6.77
C VAL A 108 -5.50 -4.87 -7.25
N MET A 109 -5.78 -6.00 -6.60
CA MET A 109 -5.23 -7.30 -7.01
C MET A 109 -5.81 -7.78 -8.34
N ALA A 110 -7.12 -7.66 -8.52
CA ALA A 110 -7.80 -8.17 -9.71
C ALA A 110 -7.48 -7.37 -10.98
N PHE A 111 -7.31 -6.05 -10.87
CA PHE A 111 -7.13 -5.14 -11.99
C PHE A 111 -5.65 -4.85 -12.23
N PHE A 112 -4.95 -4.24 -11.27
CA PHE A 112 -3.58 -3.77 -11.50
C PHE A 112 -2.56 -4.90 -11.52
N ARG A 113 -2.62 -5.81 -10.52
CA ARG A 113 -1.66 -6.91 -10.45
C ARG A 113 -1.82 -7.90 -11.61
N ASN A 114 -3.05 -8.26 -11.94
CA ASN A 114 -3.31 -9.20 -13.04
C ASN A 114 -3.06 -8.54 -14.41
N ALA A 115 -3.42 -7.27 -14.62
CA ALA A 115 -3.10 -6.60 -15.89
C ALA A 115 -1.59 -6.46 -16.10
N ALA A 116 -0.83 -6.04 -15.08
CA ALA A 116 0.63 -5.93 -15.14
C ALA A 116 1.37 -7.30 -15.16
N GLY A 117 0.67 -8.38 -14.82
CA GLY A 117 1.19 -9.75 -14.91
C GLY A 117 0.99 -10.40 -16.27
N HIS A 118 -0.02 -9.97 -17.03
CA HIS A 118 -0.43 -10.58 -18.30
C HIS A 118 -0.04 -9.73 -19.53
N ASN A 119 0.13 -8.42 -19.39
CA ASN A 119 0.51 -7.53 -20.48
C ASN A 119 1.56 -6.50 -20.00
N LEU A 120 2.60 -6.27 -20.80
CA LEU A 120 3.42 -5.05 -20.66
C LEU A 120 2.54 -3.87 -21.10
N VAL A 121 2.03 -3.12 -20.13
CA VAL A 121 1.24 -1.92 -20.41
C VAL A 121 2.20 -0.76 -20.57
N GLU A 122 2.67 -0.54 -21.80
CA GLU A 122 3.58 0.56 -22.14
C GLU A 122 2.94 1.96 -21.97
N SER A 123 1.63 2.03 -21.72
CA SER A 123 0.89 3.30 -21.62
C SER A 123 0.97 3.98 -20.24
N TYR A 124 1.55 3.35 -19.22
CA TYR A 124 1.66 4.00 -17.91
C TYR A 124 2.74 5.06 -17.93
N THR A 125 2.35 6.30 -17.61
CA THR A 125 3.30 7.40 -17.45
C THR A 125 3.96 7.37 -16.07
N GLN A 126 5.08 8.09 -15.91
CA GLN A 126 5.73 8.29 -14.61
C GLN A 126 4.75 8.84 -13.57
N GLU A 127 3.89 9.78 -13.99
CA GLU A 127 2.90 10.39 -13.10
C GLU A 127 1.83 9.38 -12.65
N ASP A 128 1.43 8.45 -13.52
CA ASP A 128 0.46 7.40 -13.17
C ASP A 128 1.05 6.43 -12.15
N ALA A 129 2.31 6.03 -12.33
CA ALA A 129 3.02 5.22 -11.35
C ALA A 129 3.14 5.92 -10.00
N LEU A 130 3.47 7.22 -9.98
CA LEU A 130 3.51 8.01 -8.75
C LEU A 130 2.15 8.06 -8.04
N ARG A 131 1.08 8.36 -8.78
CA ARG A 131 -0.29 8.38 -8.22
C ARG A 131 -0.68 7.03 -7.65
N PHE A 132 -0.32 5.96 -8.35
CA PHE A 132 -0.59 4.59 -7.90
C PHE A 132 0.20 4.23 -6.65
N VAL A 133 1.48 4.59 -6.56
CA VAL A 133 2.31 4.36 -5.36
C VAL A 133 1.73 5.09 -4.15
N VAL A 134 1.35 6.35 -4.30
CA VAL A 134 0.72 7.12 -3.22
C VAL A 134 -0.61 6.49 -2.80
N PHE A 135 -1.40 5.99 -3.75
CA PHE A 135 -2.62 5.26 -3.46
C PHE A 135 -2.34 3.97 -2.67
N VAL A 136 -1.35 3.16 -3.08
CA VAL A 136 -0.96 1.94 -2.36
C VAL A 136 -0.41 2.25 -0.97
N ASP A 137 0.34 3.34 -0.79
CA ASP A 137 0.83 3.76 0.53
C ASP A 137 -0.32 4.10 1.47
N LEU A 138 -1.36 4.79 0.99
CA LEU A 138 -2.58 5.03 1.76
C LEU A 138 -3.23 3.71 2.22
N LEU A 139 -3.32 2.71 1.34
CA LEU A 139 -3.86 1.39 1.68
C LEU A 139 -2.99 0.68 2.73
N LEU A 140 -1.67 0.70 2.56
CA LEU A 140 -0.73 0.14 3.53
C LEU A 140 -0.85 0.81 4.91
N GLY A 141 -1.03 2.13 4.94
CA GLY A 141 -1.23 2.89 6.18
C GLY A 141 -2.52 2.49 6.90
N MET A 142 -3.61 2.26 6.16
CA MET A 142 -4.87 1.77 6.73
C MET A 142 -4.71 0.36 7.33
N VAL A 143 -4.03 -0.55 6.63
CA VAL A 143 -3.72 -1.89 7.17
C VAL A 143 -2.85 -1.81 8.41
N GLY A 144 -1.85 -0.92 8.42
CA GLY A 144 -0.97 -0.69 9.56
C GLY A 144 -1.73 -0.30 10.82
N LYS A 145 -2.65 0.65 10.72
CA LYS A 145 -3.48 1.11 11.85
C LYS A 145 -4.33 -0.01 12.46
N VAL A 146 -4.97 -0.82 11.61
CA VAL A 146 -5.76 -1.97 12.08
C VAL A 146 -4.86 -3.03 12.71
N ALA A 147 -3.67 -3.27 12.16
CA ALA A 147 -2.73 -4.22 12.72
C ALA A 147 -2.22 -3.79 14.10
N GLU A 148 -2.02 -2.50 14.33
CA GLU A 148 -1.64 -1.92 15.62
C GLU A 148 -2.78 -2.06 16.64
N GLN A 149 -4.01 -1.67 16.29
CA GLN A 149 -5.20 -1.83 17.15
C GLN A 149 -5.38 -3.26 17.64
N ARG A 150 -5.20 -4.24 16.75
CA ARG A 150 -5.33 -5.66 17.11
C ARG A 150 -4.25 -6.18 18.06
N ARG A 151 -3.07 -5.56 18.07
CA ARG A 151 -2.03 -5.87 19.04
C ARG A 151 -2.39 -5.33 20.42
N ASP A 152 -3.01 -4.16 20.46
CA ASP A 152 -3.44 -3.54 21.71
C ASP A 152 -4.64 -4.32 22.33
N ASP A 153 -5.58 -4.79 21.51
CA ASP A 153 -6.74 -5.57 21.97
C ASP A 153 -6.39 -7.01 22.43
N GLY A 154 -5.31 -7.59 21.91
CA GLY A 154 -4.85 -8.94 22.24
C GLY A 154 -3.96 -9.04 23.48
N GLY A 155 -3.75 -7.91 24.17
CA GLY A 155 -2.90 -7.80 25.38
C GLY A 155 -3.65 -7.85 26.72
N ALA A 156 -4.92 -8.28 26.74
CA ALA A 156 -5.75 -8.43 27.94
C ALA A 156 -5.98 -9.89 28.33
#